data_AF-B8LA30-F1
#
_entry.id   AF-B8LA30-F1
#
_cell.length_a   1.000
_cell.length_b   1.000
_cell.length_c   1.000
_cell.angle_alpha   90.00
_cell.angle_beta   90.00
_cell.angle_gamma   90.00
#
_symmetry.space_group_name_H-M   'P 1'
#
loop_
_entity.id
_entity.type
_entity.pdbx_description
1 polymer ?
#
loop_
_entity_poly.entity_id
_entity_poly.type
_entity_poly.pdbx_seq_one_letter_code
_entity_poly.pdbx_strand_id
1 'polypeptide(L)'
;MEIKELISGGEDEDPSTTKASAVFGYVIAQIAVIDIVFSLDSVITAVGIADHIPVMVAAILLSVLVMLLAANPLGRFIDANPTVKMLALAFILLIGAVLILDGLDVHVPKPYIYAAMGFSVLVEWLNLLMRRRAREHHVPGAGNW
;
A
#
# COMPACT_ATOMS: atom_id res chain seq x y z
N MET A 1 5.55 46.70 9.90
CA MET A 1 4.85 47.19 11.11
C MET A 1 3.93 46.10 11.71
N GLU A 2 4.03 44.83 11.29
CA GLU A 2 3.16 43.72 11.74
C GLU A 2 3.75 42.86 12.88
N ILE A 3 4.99 43.10 13.29
CA ILE A 3 5.71 42.22 14.24
C ILE A 3 5.40 42.58 15.70
N LYS A 4 4.70 43.69 15.98
CA LYS A 4 4.57 44.23 17.35
C LYS A 4 3.23 43.96 18.05
N GLU A 5 2.22 43.40 17.38
CA GLU A 5 0.84 43.42 17.89
C GLU A 5 0.33 42.12 18.51
N LEU A 6 1.00 40.97 18.36
CA LEU A 6 0.49 39.71 18.97
C LEU A 6 1.41 39.15 20.07
N ILE A 7 2.31 40.00 20.58
CA ILE A 7 3.09 39.78 21.81
C ILE A 7 2.23 40.02 23.08
N SER A 8 0.92 40.25 22.98
CA SER A 8 0.08 40.57 24.14
C SER A 8 -1.25 39.79 24.17
N GLY A 9 -1.21 38.59 24.75
CA GLY A 9 -2.35 38.03 25.50
C GLY A 9 -2.99 36.77 24.93
N GLY A 10 -2.69 35.63 25.56
CA GLY A 10 -3.44 34.38 25.43
C GLY A 10 -2.59 33.21 25.91
N GLU A 11 -3.08 32.49 26.90
CA GLU A 11 -2.35 31.51 27.73
C GLU A 11 -1.67 30.35 26.98
N ASP A 12 -0.76 29.71 27.72
CA ASP A 12 0.03 28.55 27.36
C ASP A 12 -0.78 27.44 26.64
N GLU A 13 -0.66 27.35 25.31
CA GLU A 13 -0.93 26.11 24.58
C GLU A 13 0.27 25.77 23.70
N ASP A 14 0.98 24.72 24.11
CA ASP A 14 2.14 24.13 23.43
C ASP A 14 1.78 23.73 21.98
N PRO A 15 2.24 24.47 20.94
CA PRO A 15 1.85 24.26 19.55
C PRO A 15 2.51 23.02 18.93
N SER A 16 3.34 22.30 19.68
CA SER A 16 3.97 21.05 19.23
C SER A 16 3.04 19.83 19.35
N THR A 17 2.12 19.84 20.33
CA THR A 17 1.22 18.71 20.62
C THR A 17 0.03 18.61 19.66
N THR A 18 -0.58 19.75 19.30
CA THR A 18 -1.74 19.80 18.39
C THR A 18 -1.40 19.39 16.95
N LYS A 19 -0.17 19.66 16.48
CA LYS A 19 0.28 19.20 15.14
C LYS A 19 0.53 17.69 15.10
N ALA A 20 1.09 17.13 16.17
CA ALA A 20 1.33 15.69 16.26
C ALA A 20 0.03 14.87 16.33
N SER A 21 -0.99 15.36 17.06
CA SER A 21 -2.29 14.69 17.15
C SER A 21 -3.08 14.73 15.84
N ALA A 22 -3.00 15.84 15.09
CA ALA A 22 -3.62 15.95 13.76
C ALA A 22 -2.99 14.98 12.75
N VAL A 23 -1.65 14.84 12.75
CA VAL A 23 -0.96 13.87 11.88
C VAL A 23 -1.32 12.43 12.24
N PHE A 24 -1.44 12.11 13.53
CA PHE A 24 -1.82 10.78 13.98
C PHE A 24 -3.23 10.39 13.51
N GLY A 25 -4.20 11.30 13.63
CA GLY A 25 -5.57 11.08 13.14
C GLY A 25 -5.61 10.89 11.62
N TYR A 26 -4.83 11.66 10.87
CA TYR A 26 -4.72 11.53 9.40
C TYR A 26 -4.16 10.17 8.99
N VAL A 27 -3.10 9.68 9.66
CA VAL A 27 -2.50 8.36 9.37
C VAL A 27 -3.50 7.23 9.64
N ILE A 28 -4.25 7.29 10.74
CA ILE A 28 -5.30 6.30 11.03
C ILE A 28 -6.39 6.32 9.95
N ALA A 29 -6.87 7.51 9.58
CA ALA A 29 -7.86 7.65 8.52
C ALA A 29 -7.36 7.09 7.18
N GLN A 30 -6.09 7.33 6.83
CA GLN A 30 -5.47 6.80 5.62
C GLN A 30 -5.39 5.26 5.64
N ILE A 31 -4.97 4.66 6.76
CA ILE A 31 -4.94 3.20 6.91
C ILE A 31 -6.34 2.62 6.80
N ALA A 32 -7.35 3.23 7.43
CA ALA A 32 -8.73 2.78 7.35
C ALA A 32 -9.28 2.81 5.91
N VAL A 33 -8.99 3.87 5.15
CA VAL A 33 -9.38 3.96 3.73
C VAL A 33 -8.71 2.87 2.91
N ILE A 34 -7.40 2.64 3.11
CA ILE A 34 -6.67 1.59 2.38
C ILE A 34 -7.20 0.19 2.75
N ASP A 35 -7.48 -0.06 4.02
CA ASP A 35 -7.99 -1.34 4.51
C ASP A 35 -9.39 -1.65 3.96
N ILE A 36 -10.26 -0.63 3.87
CA ILE A 36 -11.57 -0.77 3.21
C ILE A 36 -11.40 -1.18 1.75
N VAL A 37 -10.54 -0.50 0.98
CA VAL A 37 -10.32 -0.81 -0.43
C VAL A 37 -9.74 -2.23 -0.60
N PHE A 38 -8.76 -2.60 0.24
CA PHE A 38 -8.10 -3.91 0.17
C PHE A 38 -9.03 -5.06 0.61
N SER A 39 -9.88 -4.83 1.61
CA SER A 39 -10.88 -5.79 2.05
C SER A 39 -11.96 -6.02 0.98
N LEU A 40 -12.43 -4.96 0.30
CA LEU A 40 -13.42 -5.05 -0.77
C LEU A 40 -12.91 -5.84 -1.98
N ASP A 41 -11.67 -5.62 -2.40
CA ASP A 41 -11.07 -6.34 -3.54
C ASP A 41 -10.99 -7.86 -3.28
N SER A 42 -10.56 -8.24 -2.07
CA SER A 42 -10.46 -9.65 -1.67
C SER A 42 -11.81 -10.36 -1.67
N VAL A 43 -12.89 -9.66 -1.29
CA VAL A 43 -14.26 -10.18 -1.30
C VAL A 43 -14.83 -10.23 -2.72
N ILE A 44 -14.70 -9.15 -3.52
CA ILE A 44 -15.22 -9.10 -4.90
C ILE A 44 -14.55 -10.16 -5.78
N THR A 45 -13.24 -10.36 -5.63
CA THR A 45 -12.52 -11.41 -6.36
C THR A 45 -12.99 -12.81 -5.94
N ALA A 46 -13.19 -13.05 -4.65
CA ALA A 46 -13.68 -14.34 -4.16
C ALA A 46 -15.12 -14.62 -4.63
N VAL A 47 -16.02 -13.64 -4.55
CA VAL A 47 -17.42 -13.74 -5.03
C VAL A 47 -17.47 -13.96 -6.54
N GLY A 48 -16.57 -13.33 -7.30
CA GLY A 48 -16.53 -13.47 -8.76
C GLY A 48 -16.02 -14.82 -9.27
N ILE A 49 -15.48 -15.69 -8.40
CA ILE A 49 -14.85 -16.97 -8.78
C ILE A 49 -15.45 -18.16 -8.00
N ALA A 50 -16.08 -17.95 -6.84
CA ALA A 50 -16.59 -19.02 -5.99
C ALA A 50 -18.11 -19.18 -6.05
N ASP A 51 -18.57 -20.38 -6.41
CA ASP A 51 -20.00 -20.71 -6.47
C ASP A 51 -20.61 -21.09 -5.10
N HIS A 52 -19.76 -21.45 -4.12
CA HIS A 52 -20.19 -22.01 -2.83
C HIS A 52 -20.00 -21.00 -1.70
N ILE A 53 -21.09 -20.32 -1.32
CA ILE A 53 -21.12 -19.28 -0.27
C ILE A 53 -20.44 -19.72 1.05
N PRO A 54 -20.67 -20.94 1.59
CA PRO A 54 -20.03 -21.35 2.85
C PRO A 54 -18.50 -21.45 2.74
N VAL A 55 -18.01 -21.92 1.59
CA VAL A 55 -16.57 -22.06 1.33
C VAL A 55 -15.92 -20.69 1.16
N MET A 56 -16.61 -19.78 0.47
CA MET A 56 -16.16 -18.40 0.30
C MET A 56 -16.00 -17.67 1.65
N VAL A 57 -16.99 -17.78 2.54
CA VAL A 57 -16.92 -17.17 3.88
C VAL A 57 -15.75 -17.75 4.68
N ALA A 58 -15.58 -19.08 4.68
CA ALA A 58 -14.45 -19.73 5.36
C ALA A 58 -13.10 -19.26 4.80
N ALA A 59 -12.97 -19.13 3.48
CA ALA A 59 -11.74 -18.66 2.82
C ALA A 59 -11.41 -17.21 3.17
N ILE A 60 -12.41 -16.32 3.20
CA ILE A 60 -12.21 -14.91 3.58
C ILE A 60 -11.74 -14.81 5.03
N LEU A 61 -12.38 -15.51 5.97
CA LEU A 61 -11.98 -15.50 7.38
C LEU A 61 -10.54 -16.00 7.57
N LEU A 62 -10.17 -17.09 6.86
CA LEU A 62 -8.81 -17.62 6.88
C LEU A 62 -7.82 -16.61 6.30
N SER A 63 -8.16 -15.96 5.18
CA SER A 63 -7.32 -14.97 4.51
C SER A 63 -7.04 -13.77 5.41
N VAL A 64 -8.08 -13.21 6.05
CA VAL A 64 -7.94 -12.10 7.01
C VAL A 64 -7.05 -12.52 8.19
N LEU A 65 -7.22 -13.73 8.73
CA LEU A 65 -6.36 -14.22 9.81
C LEU A 65 -4.88 -14.26 9.38
N VAL A 66 -4.59 -14.79 8.19
CA VAL A 66 -3.23 -14.82 7.65
C VAL A 66 -2.69 -13.40 7.42
N MET A 67 -3.51 -12.49 6.89
CA MET A 67 -3.16 -11.09 6.67
C MET A 67 -2.76 -10.38 7.95
N LEU A 68 -3.52 -10.56 9.04
CA LEU A 68 -3.21 -9.98 10.35
C LEU A 68 -1.89 -10.52 10.91
N LEU A 69 -1.64 -11.83 10.79
CA LEU A 69 -0.39 -12.46 11.23
C LEU A 69 0.81 -12.00 10.38
N ALA A 70 0.58 -11.76 9.08
CA ALA A 70 1.60 -11.37 8.12
C ALA A 70 1.84 -9.84 8.02
N ALA A 71 0.99 -9.00 8.61
CA ALA A 71 1.07 -7.55 8.48
C ALA A 71 2.42 -6.97 8.95
N ASN A 72 2.91 -7.41 10.11
CA ASN A 72 4.19 -6.96 10.67
C ASN A 72 5.43 -7.36 9.83
N PRO A 73 5.61 -8.62 9.40
CA PRO A 73 6.73 -8.98 8.53
C PRO A 73 6.59 -8.39 7.12
N LEU A 74 5.37 -8.29 6.58
CA LEU A 74 5.12 -7.70 5.26
C LEU A 74 5.45 -6.21 5.26
N GLY A 75 5.04 -5.46 6.29
CA GLY A 75 5.35 -4.04 6.43
C GLY A 75 6.86 -3.79 6.45
N ARG A 76 7.60 -4.57 7.25
CA ARG A 76 9.07 -4.50 7.29
C ARG A 76 9.72 -4.81 5.93
N PHE A 77 9.17 -5.76 5.18
CA PHE A 77 9.65 -6.08 3.84
C PHE A 77 9.40 -4.94 2.83
N ILE A 78 8.22 -4.32 2.88
CA ILE A 78 7.86 -3.19 2.02
C ILE A 78 8.74 -1.97 2.35
N ASP A 79 8.98 -1.69 3.63
CA ASP A 79 9.84 -0.56 4.04
C ASP A 79 11.31 -0.76 3.68
N ALA A 80 11.80 -2.01 3.71
CA ALA A 80 13.16 -2.33 3.30
C ALA A 80 13.38 -2.25 1.78
N ASN A 81 12.31 -2.28 0.96
CA ASN A 81 12.40 -2.32 -0.50
C ASN A 81 11.52 -1.22 -1.13
N PRO A 82 12.08 -0.02 -1.42
CA PRO A 82 11.32 1.12 -1.95
C PRO A 82 10.59 0.83 -3.27
N THR A 83 11.18 0.01 -4.14
CA THR A 83 10.58 -0.40 -5.41
C THR A 83 9.35 -1.29 -5.22
N VAL A 84 9.34 -2.14 -4.18
CA VAL A 84 8.16 -2.93 -3.77
C VAL A 84 7.06 -2.01 -3.23
N LYS A 85 7.41 -0.99 -2.43
CA LYS A 85 6.44 0.02 -1.96
C LYS A 85 5.77 0.73 -3.14
N MET A 86 6.53 1.11 -4.16
CA MET A 86 5.97 1.72 -5.38
C MET A 86 5.07 0.76 -6.15
N LEU A 87 5.47 -0.51 -6.29
CA LEU A 87 4.66 -1.55 -6.94
C LEU A 87 3.33 -1.76 -6.21
N ALA A 88 3.32 -1.77 -4.87
CA ALA A 88 2.09 -1.87 -4.08
C ALA A 88 1.14 -0.68 -4.29
N LEU A 89 1.67 0.55 -4.28
CA LEU A 89 0.88 1.76 -4.58
C LEU A 89 0.27 1.72 -5.99
N ALA A 90 1.04 1.25 -6.97
CA ALA A 90 0.55 1.10 -8.34
C ALA A 90 -0.56 0.05 -8.45
N PHE A 91 -0.47 -1.07 -7.72
CA PHE A 91 -1.52 -2.08 -7.69
C PHE A 91 -2.80 -1.56 -7.05
N ILE A 92 -2.71 -0.81 -5.94
CA ILE A 92 -3.87 -0.16 -5.33
C ILE A 92 -4.56 0.78 -6.32
N LEU A 93 -3.79 1.59 -7.06
CA LEU A 93 -4.34 2.49 -8.07
C LEU A 93 -4.98 1.73 -9.23
N LEU A 94 -4.31 0.68 -9.74
CA LEU A 94 -4.81 -0.15 -10.84
C LEU A 94 -6.14 -0.80 -10.46
N ILE A 95 -6.19 -1.49 -9.32
CA ILE A 95 -7.40 -2.16 -8.83
C ILE A 95 -8.50 -1.13 -8.55
N GLY A 96 -8.17 0.01 -7.94
CA GLY A 96 -9.14 1.09 -7.73
C GLY A 96 -9.75 1.58 -9.04
N ALA A 97 -8.95 1.79 -10.09
CA ALA A 97 -9.43 2.18 -11.41
C ALA A 97 -10.33 1.11 -12.05
N VAL A 98 -9.96 -0.16 -11.90
CA VAL A 98 -10.73 -1.30 -12.42
C VAL A 98 -12.08 -1.41 -11.73
N LEU A 99 -12.13 -1.25 -10.41
CA LEU A 99 -13.38 -1.27 -9.65
C LEU A 99 -14.31 -0.13 -10.05
N ILE A 100 -13.77 1.05 -10.36
CA ILE A 100 -14.57 2.16 -10.90
C ILE A 100 -15.10 1.81 -12.29
N LEU A 101 -14.28 1.23 -13.17
CA LEU A 101 -14.72 0.82 -14.51
C LEU A 101 -15.78 -0.28 -14.48
N ASP A 102 -15.56 -1.32 -13.67
CA ASP A 102 -16.53 -2.39 -13.44
C ASP A 102 -17.83 -1.82 -12.84
N GLY A 103 -17.74 -0.85 -11.94
CA GLY A 103 -18.90 -0.13 -11.39
C GLY A 103 -19.64 0.76 -12.40
N LEU A 104 -19.00 1.13 -13.52
CA LEU A 104 -19.58 1.87 -14.64
C LEU A 104 -20.03 0.94 -15.79
N ASP A 105 -20.16 -0.36 -15.55
CA ASP A 105 -20.51 -1.40 -16.55
C ASP A 105 -19.47 -1.56 -17.68
N VAL A 106 -18.28 -0.96 -17.54
CA VAL A 106 -17.15 -1.13 -18.46
C VAL A 106 -16.35 -2.35 -18.05
N HIS A 107 -16.67 -3.48 -18.66
CA HIS A 107 -16.05 -4.76 -18.34
C HIS A 107 -14.60 -4.83 -18.82
N VAL A 108 -13.65 -4.75 -17.88
CA VAL A 108 -12.24 -5.01 -18.17
C VAL A 108 -11.97 -6.49 -17.97
N PRO A 109 -11.44 -7.24 -18.97
CA PRO A 109 -11.23 -8.66 -18.79
C PRO A 109 -10.13 -8.91 -17.74
N LYS A 110 -10.53 -9.50 -16.60
CA LYS A 110 -9.69 -9.80 -15.43
C LYS A 110 -8.35 -10.49 -15.75
N PRO A 111 -8.26 -11.42 -16.72
CA PRO A 111 -6.99 -12.08 -17.04
C PRO A 111 -5.85 -11.12 -17.43
N TYR A 112 -6.16 -10.01 -18.11
CA TYR A 112 -5.13 -9.03 -18.49
C TYR A 112 -4.53 -8.34 -17.27
N ILE A 113 -5.36 -8.08 -16.25
CA ILE A 113 -4.94 -7.42 -15.02
C ILE A 113 -4.07 -8.37 -14.20
N TYR A 114 -4.49 -9.62 -14.08
CA TYR A 114 -3.71 -10.65 -13.39
C TYR A 114 -2.37 -10.92 -14.09
N ALA A 115 -2.35 -10.93 -15.43
CA ALA A 115 -1.11 -11.05 -16.20
C ALA A 115 -0.18 -9.84 -15.98
N ALA A 116 -0.72 -8.61 -16.00
CA ALA A 116 0.05 -7.40 -15.75
C ALA A 116 0.67 -7.39 -14.34
N MET A 117 -0.14 -7.69 -13.31
CA MET A 117 0.34 -7.76 -11.92
C MET A 117 1.41 -8.85 -11.75
N GLY A 118 1.18 -10.05 -12.30
CA GLY A 118 2.15 -11.14 -12.25
C GLY A 118 3.48 -10.79 -12.94
N PHE A 119 3.42 -10.16 -14.12
CA PHE A 119 4.60 -9.69 -14.84
C PHE A 119 5.36 -8.62 -14.04
N SER A 120 4.67 -7.64 -13.46
CA SER A 120 5.30 -6.61 -12.61
C SER A 120 6.02 -7.20 -11.41
N VAL A 121 5.40 -8.18 -10.72
CA VAL A 121 6.05 -8.89 -9.59
C VAL A 121 7.27 -9.65 -10.07
N LEU A 122 7.21 -10.32 -11.22
CA LEU A 122 8.34 -11.06 -11.78
C LEU A 122 9.50 -10.12 -12.13
N VAL A 123 9.22 -8.99 -12.77
CA VAL A 123 10.23 -7.97 -13.09
C VAL A 123 10.86 -7.41 -11.82
N GLU A 124 10.04 -7.10 -10.81
CA GLU A 124 10.54 -6.57 -9.54
C GLU A 124 11.36 -7.62 -8.78
N TRP A 125 10.96 -8.89 -8.81
CA TRP A 125 11.76 -9.98 -8.25
C TRP A 125 13.15 -10.05 -8.90
N LEU A 126 13.22 -10.01 -10.24
CA LEU A 126 14.50 -9.97 -10.97
C LEU A 126 15.34 -8.73 -10.61
N ASN A 127 14.70 -7.57 -10.49
CA ASN A 127 15.35 -6.32 -10.08
C ASN A 127 15.94 -6.42 -8.65
N LEU A 128 15.21 -7.02 -7.71
CA LEU A 128 15.71 -7.27 -6.36
C LEU A 128 16.90 -8.25 -6.35
N LEU A 129 16.86 -9.31 -7.17
CA LEU A 129 17.97 -10.26 -7.30
C LEU A 129 19.23 -9.57 -7.87
N MET A 130 19.08 -8.76 -8.92
CA MET A 130 20.19 -7.98 -9.49
C MET A 130 20.80 -7.03 -8.47
N ARG A 131 19.96 -6.31 -7.71
CA ARG A 131 20.41 -5.37 -6.67
C ARG A 131 21.14 -6.04 -5.51
N ARG A 132 20.77 -7.27 -5.16
CA ARG A 132 21.49 -8.07 -4.14
C ARG A 132 22.88 -8.44 -4.66
N ARG A 133 22.95 -8.96 -5.89
CA ARG A 133 24.22 -9.40 -6.52
C ARG A 133 25.19 -8.24 -6.80
N ALA A 134 24.68 -7.06 -7.14
CA ALA A 134 25.48 -5.85 -7.34
C ALA A 134 26.09 -5.30 -6.04
N ARG A 135 25.48 -5.56 -4.88
CA ARG A 135 26.05 -5.19 -3.56
C ARG A 135 27.15 -6.15 -3.10
N GLU A 136 27.09 -7.41 -3.52
CA GLU A 136 28.10 -8.43 -3.20
C GLU A 136 29.39 -8.23 -4.00
N HIS A 137 29.31 -7.72 -5.23
CA HIS A 137 30.46 -7.28 -5.99
C HIS A 137 30.75 -5.81 -5.72
N HIS A 138 31.40 -5.52 -4.59
CA HIS A 138 32.15 -4.27 -4.40
C HIS A 138 33.20 -4.20 -5.51
N VAL A 139 32.88 -3.54 -6.63
CA VAL A 139 33.88 -3.18 -7.64
C VAL A 139 34.68 -2.02 -7.04
N PRO A 140 35.96 -2.20 -6.68
CA PRO A 140 36.79 -1.10 -6.22
C PRO A 140 37.01 -0.17 -7.42
N GLY A 141 36.43 1.05 -7.39
CA GLY A 141 36.70 2.06 -8.44
C GLY A 141 35.55 2.99 -8.87
N ALA A 142 34.32 2.87 -8.36
CA ALA A 142 33.20 3.72 -8.78
C ALA A 142 33.14 5.09 -8.05
N GLY A 143 34.30 5.72 -7.82
CA GLY A 143 34.40 7.02 -7.13
C GLY A 143 34.54 8.24 -8.05
N ASN A 144 34.93 8.06 -9.31
CA ASN A 144 35.19 9.17 -10.21
C ASN A 144 34.62 8.81 -11.58
N TRP A 145 33.45 9.32 -11.96
CA TRP A 145 33.04 9.79 -13.31
C TRP A 145 31.60 10.32 -13.19
#